data_AF-A0A660QZ40-F1
#
_entry.id   AF-A0A660QZ40-F1
#
_cell.length_a   1.000
_cell.length_b   1.000
_cell.length_c   1.000
_cell.angle_alpha   90.00
_cell.angle_beta   90.00
_cell.angle_gamma   90.00
#
_symmetry.space_group_name_H-M   'P 1'
#
loop_
_entity.id
_entity.type
_entity.pdbx_description
1 polymer ?
#
loop_
_entity_poly.entity_id
_entity_poly.type
_entity_poly.pdbx_seq_one_letter_code
_entity_poly.pdbx_strand_id
1 'polypeptide(L)'
;MAHRYDRGNKPNLQPIYLTNPDINNVHGWSKPQDLATAKRTDGFWIDFWVICDDRKAHLFSMDQTGAVLRMECPIADFPQGFATATDSEALFLRGEDEIGKWIAFEAEHVYHVKNPDKYFMILEGGYYKDSRKYFGDARKRFLVGLVADQLEGPWTRVEQADHEYFGQGTNLFNEDGSRSAYTQVSHPELIRSGYDQKLEIENFNIDMIFQSFNGAAWPDNYHYNELPWELAIMRNY
;
A
#
# COMPACT_ATOMS: atom_id res chain seq x y z
N MET A 1 -7.75 10.92 2.86
CA MET A 1 -8.02 10.83 4.30
C MET A 1 -8.96 11.92 4.75
N ALA A 2 -9.97 11.60 5.56
CA ALA A 2 -10.72 12.62 6.27
C ALA A 2 -9.95 12.96 7.56
N HIS A 3 -9.19 14.05 7.56
CA HIS A 3 -8.68 14.63 8.81
C HIS A 3 -9.89 15.10 9.61
N ARG A 4 -10.20 14.41 10.70
CA ARG A 4 -11.29 14.80 11.59
C ARG A 4 -10.68 15.35 12.88
N TYR A 5 -10.68 16.67 13.01
CA TYR A 5 -10.31 17.32 14.26
C TYR A 5 -11.36 17.03 15.34
N ASP A 6 -10.89 16.54 16.48
CA ASP A 6 -11.55 16.53 17.80
C ASP A 6 -12.73 15.55 18.03
N ARG A 7 -12.43 14.36 18.58
CA ARG A 7 -13.41 13.39 19.15
C ARG A 7 -12.90 12.61 20.38
N GLY A 8 -12.10 13.21 21.26
CA GLY A 8 -11.63 12.53 22.48
C GLY A 8 -10.63 11.38 22.19
N ASN A 9 -10.79 10.20 22.81
CA ASN A 9 -9.83 9.06 22.74
C ASN A 9 -9.84 8.26 21.41
N LYS A 10 -10.08 8.89 20.26
CA LYS A 10 -10.08 8.23 18.94
C LYS A 10 -8.98 8.82 18.04
N PRO A 11 -8.29 7.99 17.24
CA PRO A 11 -7.23 8.47 16.36
C PRO A 11 -7.75 9.49 15.34
N ASN A 12 -6.93 10.50 15.06
CA ASN A 12 -7.21 11.57 14.08
C ASN A 12 -7.36 11.04 12.64
N LEU A 13 -6.79 9.86 12.37
CA LEU A 13 -6.94 9.09 11.14
C LEU A 13 -7.79 7.86 11.46
N GLN A 14 -8.80 7.59 10.64
CA GLN A 14 -9.68 6.44 10.80
C GLN A 14 -10.02 5.87 9.42
N PRO A 15 -9.96 4.54 9.22
CA PRO A 15 -10.52 3.93 8.02
C PRO A 15 -12.01 4.20 7.93
N ILE A 16 -12.48 4.53 6.73
CA ILE A 16 -13.90 4.69 6.42
C ILE A 16 -14.24 3.77 5.25
N TYR A 17 -15.50 3.34 5.17
CA TYR A 17 -15.99 2.59 4.03
C TYR A 17 -17.32 3.17 3.53
N LEU A 18 -17.54 3.01 2.24
CA LEU A 18 -18.78 3.31 1.54
C LEU A 18 -19.17 2.04 0.77
N THR A 19 -20.46 1.88 0.50
CA THR A 19 -21.01 0.74 -0.24
C THR A 19 -21.78 1.23 -1.46
N ASN A 20 -21.75 0.47 -2.54
CA ASN A 20 -22.49 0.75 -3.76
C ASN A 20 -22.88 -0.57 -4.43
N PRO A 21 -24.18 -0.86 -4.65
CA PRO A 21 -24.61 -2.10 -5.30
C PRO A 21 -24.35 -2.11 -6.81
N ASP A 22 -24.05 -0.96 -7.42
CA ASP A 22 -23.73 -0.84 -8.85
C ASP A 22 -22.53 0.10 -9.05
N ILE A 23 -21.38 -0.48 -9.36
CA ILE A 23 -20.13 0.26 -9.59
C ILE A 23 -20.24 1.28 -10.74
N ASN A 24 -21.17 1.08 -11.69
CA ASN A 24 -21.38 2.00 -12.80
C ASN A 24 -22.14 3.26 -12.38
N ASN A 25 -22.86 3.21 -11.25
CA ASN A 25 -23.53 4.37 -10.69
C ASN A 25 -22.59 5.16 -9.79
N VAL A 26 -21.85 6.10 -10.37
CA VAL A 26 -20.88 6.95 -9.65
C VAL A 26 -21.50 7.81 -8.53
N HIS A 27 -22.82 8.01 -8.54
CA HIS A 27 -23.55 8.75 -7.51
C HIS A 27 -24.27 7.84 -6.51
N GLY A 28 -24.15 6.52 -6.66
CA GLY A 28 -24.85 5.51 -5.85
C GLY A 28 -24.19 5.17 -4.51
N TRP A 29 -23.00 5.72 -4.22
CA TRP A 29 -22.27 5.46 -3.00
C TRP A 29 -23.04 5.91 -1.76
N SER A 30 -23.07 5.05 -0.74
CA SER A 30 -23.64 5.37 0.57
C SER A 30 -22.85 6.48 1.28
N LYS A 31 -23.41 7.06 2.35
CA LYS A 31 -22.68 8.03 3.17
C LYS A 31 -21.47 7.36 3.82
N PRO A 32 -20.31 8.05 3.97
CA PRO A 32 -19.15 7.50 4.65
C PRO A 32 -19.47 6.98 6.04
N GLN A 33 -19.06 5.74 6.33
CA GLN A 33 -19.15 5.14 7.66
C GLN A 33 -17.74 4.89 8.20
N ASP A 34 -17.56 5.06 9.51
CA ASP A 34 -16.32 4.68 10.17
C ASP A 34 -16.21 3.15 10.14
N LEU A 35 -15.08 2.63 9.67
CA LEU A 35 -14.70 1.24 9.91
C LEU A 35 -14.16 1.18 11.34
N ALA A 36 -15.02 0.83 12.30
CA ALA A 36 -14.67 0.86 13.71
C ALA A 36 -13.54 -0.15 14.01
N THR A 37 -12.51 0.30 14.73
CA THR A 37 -11.39 -0.55 15.16
C THR A 37 -11.19 -0.48 16.67
N ALA A 38 -10.46 -1.46 17.25
CA ALA A 38 -10.07 -1.40 18.65
C ALA A 38 -8.90 -0.44 18.91
N LYS A 39 -8.31 0.19 17.88
CA LYS A 39 -7.20 1.15 18.04
C LYS A 39 -7.64 2.33 18.91
N ARG A 40 -6.82 2.66 19.91
CA ARG A 40 -7.04 3.76 20.87
C ARG A 40 -5.89 4.74 20.96
N THR A 41 -4.81 4.51 20.21
CA THR A 41 -3.61 5.35 20.20
C THR A 41 -3.59 6.24 18.97
N ASP A 42 -3.17 7.49 19.14
CA ASP A 42 -3.08 8.52 18.07
C ASP A 42 -1.80 8.37 17.23
N GLY A 43 -1.36 7.13 17.01
CA GLY A 43 -0.27 6.84 16.07
C GLY A 43 -0.68 7.18 14.64
N PHE A 44 0.27 7.60 13.82
CA PHE A 44 0.04 7.75 12.39
C PHE A 44 -0.22 6.35 11.80
N TRP A 45 -1.24 6.24 10.95
CA TRP A 45 -1.57 5.02 10.25
C TRP A 45 -2.45 5.35 9.03
N ILE A 46 -2.08 4.84 7.88
CA ILE A 46 -2.64 5.21 6.59
C ILE A 46 -2.75 4.00 5.66
N ASP A 47 -3.29 4.24 4.47
CA ASP A 47 -3.31 3.31 3.35
C ASP A 47 -3.98 1.97 3.69
N PHE A 48 -5.22 2.08 4.16
CA PHE A 48 -6.02 0.95 4.64
C PHE A 48 -6.35 -0.04 3.52
N TRP A 49 -5.95 -1.30 3.70
CA TRP A 49 -6.16 -2.37 2.73
C TRP A 49 -6.90 -3.55 3.36
N VAL A 50 -8.03 -3.96 2.76
CA VAL A 50 -8.84 -5.10 3.26
C VAL A 50 -8.76 -6.27 2.30
N ILE A 51 -8.33 -7.43 2.79
CA ILE A 51 -8.34 -8.72 2.08
C ILE A 51 -8.93 -9.79 2.99
N CYS A 52 -9.70 -10.72 2.43
CA CYS A 52 -10.28 -11.83 3.17
C CYS A 52 -9.81 -13.18 2.61
N ASP A 53 -9.59 -14.13 3.51
CA ASP A 53 -9.56 -15.55 3.19
C ASP A 53 -10.95 -16.18 3.45
N ASP A 54 -11.06 -17.51 3.42
CA ASP A 54 -12.33 -18.19 3.65
C ASP A 54 -12.84 -18.10 5.11
N ARG A 55 -12.02 -17.63 6.05
CA ARG A 55 -12.29 -17.63 7.49
C ARG A 55 -12.33 -16.24 8.11
N LYS A 56 -11.50 -15.32 7.62
CA LYS A 56 -11.19 -14.04 8.25
C LYS A 56 -11.15 -12.91 7.24
N ALA A 57 -11.52 -11.72 7.72
CA ALA A 57 -11.18 -10.47 7.07
C ALA A 57 -9.95 -9.87 7.75
N HIS A 58 -8.98 -9.41 6.96
CA HIS A 58 -7.76 -8.77 7.41
C HIS A 58 -7.77 -7.30 6.97
N LEU A 59 -7.43 -6.40 7.88
CA LEU A 59 -7.22 -4.98 7.60
C LEU A 59 -5.73 -4.69 7.82
N PHE A 60 -5.02 -4.37 6.75
CA PHE A 60 -3.65 -3.87 6.76
C PHE A 60 -3.64 -2.34 6.79
N SER A 61 -2.60 -1.77 7.40
CA SER A 61 -2.26 -0.34 7.31
C SER A 61 -0.76 -0.16 7.56
N MET A 62 -0.21 1.00 7.24
CA MET A 62 1.19 1.35 7.56
C MET A 62 1.31 2.61 8.40
N ASP A 63 2.35 2.64 9.24
CA ASP A 63 2.57 3.70 10.23
C ASP A 63 3.59 4.78 9.83
N GLN A 64 4.17 4.67 8.62
CA GLN A 64 5.31 5.47 8.14
C GLN A 64 6.55 5.42 9.05
N THR A 65 6.70 4.36 9.85
CA THR A 65 7.90 4.09 10.66
C THR A 65 8.61 2.79 10.26
N GLY A 66 8.09 2.06 9.28
CA GLY A 66 8.67 0.78 8.82
C GLY A 66 7.79 -0.42 9.16
N ALA A 67 6.70 -0.24 9.90
CA ALA A 67 5.81 -1.33 10.28
C ALA A 67 4.61 -1.41 9.34
N VAL A 68 4.33 -2.62 8.88
CA VAL A 68 3.02 -3.01 8.35
C VAL A 68 2.19 -3.53 9.52
N LEU A 69 1.11 -2.84 9.82
CA LEU A 69 0.15 -3.18 10.85
C LEU A 69 -0.98 -4.02 10.27
N ARG A 70 -1.59 -4.86 11.11
CA ARG A 70 -2.64 -5.77 10.70
C ARG A 70 -3.61 -6.05 11.84
N MET A 71 -4.90 -5.95 11.53
CA MET A 71 -6.01 -6.42 12.34
C MET A 71 -6.75 -7.56 11.61
N GLU A 72 -7.42 -8.42 12.36
CA GLU A 72 -8.26 -9.48 11.80
C GLU A 72 -9.55 -9.69 12.60
N CYS A 73 -10.59 -10.17 11.92
CA CYS A 73 -11.80 -10.69 12.55
C CYS A 73 -12.38 -11.84 11.71
N PRO A 74 -13.26 -12.69 12.26
CA PRO A 74 -13.99 -13.68 11.46
C PRO A 74 -14.73 -13.00 10.30
N ILE A 75 -14.72 -13.63 9.12
CA ILE A 75 -15.38 -13.04 7.93
C ILE A 75 -16.89 -12.84 8.13
N ALA A 76 -17.52 -13.70 8.93
CA ALA A 76 -18.94 -13.57 9.29
C ALA A 76 -19.26 -12.31 10.10
N ASP A 77 -18.26 -11.73 10.77
CA ASP A 77 -18.41 -10.52 11.57
C ASP A 77 -17.98 -9.26 10.81
N PHE A 78 -17.51 -9.37 9.57
CA PHE A 78 -17.09 -8.22 8.78
C PHE A 78 -18.29 -7.31 8.42
N PRO A 79 -18.16 -5.97 8.51
CA PRO A 79 -17.00 -5.20 8.96
C PRO A 79 -16.93 -4.92 10.46
N GLN A 80 -17.95 -5.28 11.25
CA GLN A 80 -18.07 -4.89 12.66
C GLN A 80 -17.04 -5.56 13.58
N GLY A 81 -16.55 -6.75 13.22
CA GLY A 81 -15.60 -7.52 14.02
C GLY A 81 -14.27 -6.80 14.30
N PHE A 82 -13.88 -5.85 13.44
CA PHE A 82 -12.67 -5.05 13.68
C PHE A 82 -12.77 -4.15 14.92
N ALA A 83 -13.98 -3.80 15.39
CA ALA A 83 -14.17 -2.93 16.55
C ALA A 83 -13.53 -3.48 17.84
N THR A 84 -13.33 -4.79 17.90
CA THR A 84 -12.68 -5.52 19.00
C THR A 84 -11.37 -6.19 18.59
N ALA A 85 -10.95 -6.08 17.33
CA ALA A 85 -9.73 -6.68 16.82
C ALA A 85 -8.49 -5.98 17.35
N THR A 86 -7.52 -6.75 17.83
CA THR A 86 -6.23 -6.22 18.29
C THR A 86 -5.33 -5.96 17.09
N ASP A 87 -4.65 -4.81 17.12
CA ASP A 87 -3.65 -4.44 16.13
C ASP A 87 -2.36 -5.24 16.36
N SER A 88 -1.77 -5.78 15.30
CA SER A 88 -0.52 -6.55 15.35
C SER A 88 0.45 -6.06 14.29
N GLU A 89 1.75 -6.15 14.55
CA GLU A 89 2.78 -5.95 13.53
C GLU A 89 2.86 -7.21 12.66
N ALA A 90 2.53 -7.09 11.37
CA ALA A 90 2.65 -8.19 10.41
C ALA A 90 4.07 -8.30 9.86
N LEU A 91 4.75 -7.16 9.72
CA LEU A 91 6.09 -7.04 9.17
C LEU A 91 6.71 -5.74 9.66
N PHE A 92 8.02 -5.76 9.93
CA PHE A 92 8.83 -4.56 10.04
C PHE A 92 9.99 -4.62 9.05
N LEU A 93 10.14 -3.61 8.22
CA LEU A 93 11.12 -3.61 7.14
C LEU A 93 11.80 -2.25 6.96
N ARG A 94 13.13 -2.28 6.92
CA ARG A 94 14.02 -1.16 6.62
C ARG A 94 15.26 -1.68 5.90
N GLY A 95 15.95 -0.81 5.18
CA GLY A 95 17.20 -1.16 4.50
C GLY A 95 18.06 0.05 4.18
N GLU A 96 19.15 -0.20 3.46
CA GLU A 96 20.12 0.82 3.04
C GLU A 96 20.74 0.41 1.70
N ASP A 97 20.86 1.36 0.77
CA ASP A 97 21.53 1.20 -0.52
C ASP A 97 22.41 2.43 -0.84
N GLU A 98 22.82 2.56 -2.10
CA GLU A 98 23.65 3.69 -2.58
C GLU A 98 22.98 5.07 -2.48
N ILE A 99 21.64 5.13 -2.49
CA ILE A 99 20.86 6.37 -2.32
C ILE A 99 20.79 6.72 -0.84
N GLY A 100 20.65 5.72 0.03
CA GLY A 100 20.74 5.84 1.47
C GLY A 100 19.78 4.91 2.22
N LYS A 101 19.48 5.28 3.47
CA LYS A 101 18.55 4.52 4.32
C LYS A 101 17.11 4.71 3.89
N TRP A 102 16.36 3.62 3.91
CA TRP A 102 14.94 3.59 3.58
C TRP A 102 14.16 2.73 4.59
N ILE A 103 12.85 2.93 4.60
CA ILE A 103 11.89 2.13 5.38
C ILE A 103 10.77 1.66 4.45
N ALA A 104 10.06 0.60 4.84
CA ALA A 104 8.72 0.35 4.35
C ALA A 104 7.85 1.55 4.77
N PHE A 105 7.46 2.38 3.81
CA PHE A 105 6.93 3.70 4.06
C PHE A 105 5.40 3.71 4.12
N GLU A 106 4.72 3.37 3.03
CA GLU A 106 3.25 3.37 2.94
C GLU A 106 2.74 2.48 1.79
N ALA A 107 1.45 2.57 1.47
CA ALA A 107 0.80 1.95 0.32
C ALA A 107 1.03 0.43 0.16
N GLU A 108 0.93 -0.33 1.25
CA GLU A 108 0.91 -1.78 1.16
C GLU A 108 -0.37 -2.28 0.50
N HIS A 109 -0.23 -3.19 -0.45
CA HIS A 109 -1.33 -3.87 -1.11
C HIS A 109 -1.04 -5.37 -1.10
N VAL A 110 -2.02 -6.16 -0.65
CA VAL A 110 -1.91 -7.61 -0.45
C VAL A 110 -2.88 -8.34 -1.37
N TYR A 111 -2.40 -9.37 -2.07
CA TYR A 111 -3.14 -10.13 -3.08
C TYR A 111 -3.03 -11.63 -2.83
N HIS A 112 -4.04 -12.37 -3.24
CA HIS A 112 -3.96 -13.82 -3.38
C HIS A 112 -3.48 -14.17 -4.80
N VAL A 113 -2.32 -14.81 -4.91
CA VAL A 113 -1.75 -15.29 -6.17
C VAL A 113 -2.18 -16.73 -6.40
N LYS A 114 -3.13 -16.95 -7.31
CA LYS A 114 -3.73 -18.28 -7.55
C LYS A 114 -2.70 -19.34 -7.91
N ASN A 115 -1.70 -18.98 -8.72
CA ASN A 115 -0.62 -19.86 -9.12
C ASN A 115 0.71 -19.16 -8.78
N PRO A 116 1.33 -19.46 -7.62
CA PRO A 116 1.40 -20.79 -7.02
C PRO A 116 0.68 -20.96 -5.66
N ASP A 117 -0.50 -20.36 -5.48
CA ASP A 117 -1.28 -20.38 -4.22
C ASP A 117 -0.48 -19.79 -3.05
N LYS A 118 -0.23 -18.48 -3.16
CA LYS A 118 0.52 -17.68 -2.18
C LYS A 118 -0.19 -16.35 -1.96
N TYR A 119 0.11 -15.70 -0.84
CA TYR A 119 -0.17 -14.28 -0.70
C TYR A 119 1.04 -13.47 -1.12
N PHE A 120 0.80 -12.38 -1.84
CA PHE A 120 1.81 -11.43 -2.28
C PHE A 120 1.48 -10.05 -1.76
N MET A 121 2.40 -9.46 -1.01
CA MET A 121 2.36 -8.09 -0.55
C MET A 121 3.33 -7.27 -1.39
N ILE A 122 2.87 -6.14 -1.89
CA ILE A 122 3.72 -5.10 -2.45
C ILE A 122 3.57 -3.85 -1.59
N LEU A 123 4.67 -3.19 -1.26
CA LEU A 123 4.64 -1.99 -0.42
C LEU A 123 5.59 -0.92 -0.94
N GLU A 124 5.30 0.34 -0.66
CA GLU A 124 6.13 1.47 -1.08
C GLU A 124 7.29 1.67 -0.09
N GLY A 125 8.52 1.63 -0.61
CA GLY A 125 9.72 2.03 0.09
C GLY A 125 9.99 3.53 -0.06
N GLY A 126 10.46 4.15 1.02
CA GLY A 126 10.77 5.58 1.05
C GLY A 126 12.13 5.88 1.67
N TYR A 127 12.94 6.67 0.96
CA TYR A 127 14.21 7.18 1.49
C TYR A 127 14.00 8.34 2.45
N TYR A 128 14.82 8.36 3.50
CA TYR A 128 14.89 9.45 4.46
C TYR A 128 16.31 10.03 4.47
N LYS A 129 16.53 11.12 3.74
CA LYS A 129 17.73 11.94 3.88
C LYS A 129 17.39 13.18 4.69
N ASP A 130 18.07 13.39 5.81
CA ASP A 130 17.99 14.60 6.65
C ASP A 130 16.55 15.12 6.90
N SER A 131 15.70 14.26 7.49
CA SER A 131 14.47 14.62 8.22
C SER A 131 13.50 15.62 7.58
N ARG A 132 13.10 15.42 6.31
CA ARG A 132 11.76 15.88 5.89
C ARG A 132 10.72 15.04 6.61
N LYS A 133 10.36 15.55 7.78
CA LYS A 133 9.89 14.87 8.99
C LYS A 133 8.69 13.92 8.87
N TYR A 134 7.99 13.88 7.74
CA TYR A 134 6.73 13.11 7.59
C TYR A 134 6.53 12.41 6.25
N PHE A 135 7.16 12.83 5.15
CA PHE A 135 6.77 12.34 3.81
C PHE A 135 7.84 11.52 3.08
N GLY A 136 9.08 11.37 3.57
CA GLY A 136 10.16 10.78 2.74
C GLY A 136 10.44 11.59 1.44
N ASP A 137 11.33 11.09 0.58
CA ASP A 137 11.56 11.69 -0.74
C ASP A 137 10.60 11.11 -1.79
N ALA A 138 9.56 11.87 -2.13
CA ALA A 138 8.51 11.50 -3.08
C ALA A 138 9.02 11.29 -4.52
N ARG A 139 10.21 11.80 -4.83
CA ARG A 139 10.82 11.67 -6.16
C ARG A 139 11.56 10.35 -6.37
N LYS A 140 11.67 9.52 -5.32
CA LYS A 140 12.53 8.32 -5.29
C LYS A 140 11.83 7.13 -4.63
N ARG A 141 10.53 6.99 -4.84
CA ARG A 141 9.76 5.84 -4.36
C ARG A 141 10.04 4.60 -5.18
N PHE A 142 9.99 3.47 -4.50
CA PHE A 142 10.17 2.16 -5.10
C PHE A 142 9.24 1.18 -4.39
N LEU A 143 9.10 -0.02 -4.95
CA LEU A 143 8.25 -1.06 -4.41
C LEU A 143 9.10 -2.23 -3.93
N VAL A 144 8.75 -2.77 -2.76
CA VAL A 144 9.30 -4.04 -2.26
C VAL A 144 8.23 -5.12 -2.35
N GLY A 145 8.59 -6.29 -2.88
CA GLY A 145 7.71 -7.45 -2.97
C GLY A 145 7.96 -8.44 -1.83
N LEU A 146 6.91 -8.97 -1.23
CA LEU A 146 6.96 -10.00 -0.21
C LEU A 146 5.94 -11.10 -0.46
N VAL A 147 6.27 -12.33 -0.11
CA VAL A 147 5.38 -13.49 -0.22
C VAL A 147 5.17 -14.18 1.13
N ALA A 148 3.99 -14.77 1.30
CA ALA A 148 3.63 -15.58 2.46
C ALA A 148 2.68 -16.72 2.06
N ASP A 149 2.61 -17.76 2.89
CA ASP A 149 1.66 -18.87 2.72
C ASP A 149 0.26 -18.56 3.25
N GLN A 150 0.14 -17.54 4.10
CA GLN A 150 -1.10 -17.12 4.75
C GLN A 150 -1.04 -15.61 5.05
N LEU A 151 -2.20 -14.97 5.21
CA LEU A 151 -2.30 -13.52 5.46
C LEU A 151 -1.64 -13.09 6.78
N GLU A 152 -1.53 -13.99 7.75
CA GLU A 152 -0.83 -13.75 9.01
C GLU A 152 0.71 -13.76 8.87
N GLY A 153 1.24 -14.18 7.72
CA GLY A 153 2.68 -14.37 7.50
C GLY A 153 3.19 -15.73 7.98
N PRO A 154 4.52 -15.91 8.11
CA PRO A 154 5.55 -14.88 7.96
C PRO A 154 5.71 -14.40 6.51
N TRP A 155 6.07 -13.12 6.35
CA TRP A 155 6.34 -12.49 5.07
C TRP A 155 7.82 -12.56 4.72
N THR A 156 8.13 -12.98 3.49
CA THR A 156 9.51 -13.13 2.99
C THR A 156 9.69 -12.26 1.75
N ARG A 157 10.74 -11.43 1.74
CA ARG A 157 11.10 -10.57 0.60
C ARG A 157 11.39 -11.42 -0.66
N VAL A 158 10.92 -10.99 -1.82
CA VAL A 158 11.10 -11.71 -3.10
C VAL A 158 12.41 -11.37 -3.81
N GLU A 159 12.91 -10.15 -3.62
CA GLU A 159 14.16 -9.69 -4.22
C GLU A 159 15.38 -10.35 -3.56
N GLN A 160 16.42 -10.65 -4.34
CA GLN A 160 17.55 -11.45 -3.86
C GLN A 160 18.60 -10.62 -3.12
N ALA A 161 18.78 -9.36 -3.54
CA ALA A 161 19.76 -8.46 -2.97
C ALA A 161 19.10 -7.24 -2.32
N ASP A 162 19.77 -6.65 -1.34
CA ASP A 162 19.22 -5.53 -0.57
C ASP A 162 18.92 -4.29 -1.42
N HIS A 163 19.62 -4.14 -2.55
CA HIS A 163 19.51 -3.05 -3.52
C HIS A 163 18.67 -3.40 -4.77
N GLU A 164 17.98 -4.54 -4.76
CA GLU A 164 17.00 -4.90 -5.78
C GLU A 164 15.59 -4.62 -5.27
N TYR A 165 14.76 -3.99 -6.10
CA TYR A 165 13.39 -3.61 -5.75
C TYR A 165 12.42 -4.12 -6.81
N PHE A 166 11.25 -4.60 -6.37
CA PHE A 166 10.19 -5.11 -7.23
C PHE A 166 9.77 -4.10 -8.30
N GLY A 167 9.70 -2.81 -7.96
CA GLY A 167 9.42 -1.72 -8.88
C GLY A 167 10.26 -0.50 -8.57
N GLN A 168 11.04 -0.01 -9.53
CA GLN A 168 11.87 1.19 -9.36
C GLN A 168 11.93 2.01 -10.64
N GLY A 169 12.03 3.33 -10.52
CA GLY A 169 12.04 4.24 -11.68
C GLY A 169 13.15 3.94 -12.69
N THR A 170 14.31 3.48 -12.23
CA THR A 170 15.46 3.11 -13.08
C THR A 170 15.21 1.91 -13.99
N ASN A 171 14.18 1.11 -13.70
CA ASN A 171 13.77 -0.07 -14.48
C ASN A 171 12.51 0.20 -15.33
N LEU A 172 12.05 1.45 -15.43
CA LEU A 172 10.89 1.80 -16.25
C LEU A 172 11.30 2.12 -17.69
N PHE A 173 10.64 1.45 -18.63
CA PHE A 173 10.80 1.66 -20.08
C PHE A 173 9.43 1.93 -20.71
N ASN A 174 9.41 2.80 -21.72
CA ASN A 174 8.23 3.00 -22.57
C ASN A 174 8.09 1.82 -23.55
N GLU A 175 6.94 1.72 -24.22
CA GLU A 175 6.66 0.63 -25.19
C GLU A 175 7.68 0.56 -26.34
N ASP A 176 8.29 1.70 -26.71
CA ASP A 176 9.33 1.77 -27.74
C ASP A 176 10.73 1.37 -27.25
N GLY A 177 10.86 0.95 -25.98
CA GLY A 177 12.11 0.57 -25.33
C GLY A 177 12.95 1.76 -24.84
N SER A 178 12.50 3.00 -25.03
CA SER A 178 13.16 4.16 -24.45
C SER A 178 12.98 4.20 -22.92
N ARG A 179 13.91 4.83 -22.20
CA ARG A 179 13.78 5.02 -20.75
C ARG A 179 12.58 5.90 -20.45
N SER A 180 11.77 5.51 -19.47
CA SER A 180 10.70 6.36 -18.96
C SER A 180 11.28 7.63 -18.32
N ALA A 181 10.52 8.74 -18.38
CA ALA A 181 10.85 9.96 -17.66
C ALA A 181 10.43 9.91 -16.18
N TYR A 182 9.65 8.91 -15.79
CA TYR A 182 9.24 8.67 -14.41
C TYR A 182 10.43 8.21 -13.56
N THR A 183 10.59 8.82 -12.38
CA THR A 183 11.75 8.55 -11.51
C THR A 183 11.43 7.62 -10.35
N GLN A 184 10.19 7.18 -10.23
CA GLN A 184 9.69 6.40 -9.10
C GLN A 184 8.49 5.55 -9.50
N VAL A 185 8.22 4.54 -8.68
CA VAL A 185 6.98 3.77 -8.71
C VAL A 185 6.35 3.94 -7.32
N SER A 186 5.18 4.56 -7.25
CA SER A 186 4.50 4.92 -5.99
C SER A 186 3.05 4.46 -6.00
N HIS A 187 2.53 4.14 -4.81
CA HIS A 187 1.15 3.79 -4.50
C HIS A 187 0.48 2.90 -5.58
N PRO A 188 0.93 1.64 -5.71
CA PRO A 188 0.48 0.76 -6.78
C PRO A 188 -0.87 0.09 -6.46
N GLU A 189 -1.66 -0.24 -7.49
CA GLU A 189 -2.67 -1.29 -7.41
C GLU A 189 -2.49 -2.27 -8.59
N LEU A 190 -2.50 -3.57 -8.31
CA LEU A 190 -2.42 -4.60 -9.34
C LEU A 190 -3.78 -4.75 -10.02
N ILE A 191 -3.78 -4.96 -11.33
CA ILE A 191 -5.01 -5.31 -12.06
C ILE A 191 -5.38 -6.75 -11.68
N ARG A 192 -6.41 -6.86 -10.84
CA ARG A 192 -6.92 -8.13 -10.31
C ARG A 192 -7.67 -8.92 -11.39
N SER A 193 -7.67 -10.25 -11.24
CA SER A 193 -8.44 -11.13 -12.14
C SER A 193 -9.92 -11.28 -11.74
N GLY A 194 -10.28 -10.72 -10.59
CA GLY A 194 -11.64 -10.59 -10.09
C GLY A 194 -11.82 -9.34 -9.24
N TYR A 195 -12.99 -9.17 -8.65
CA TYR A 195 -13.35 -7.96 -7.90
C TYR A 195 -13.96 -8.26 -6.52
N ASP A 196 -13.84 -9.51 -6.05
CA ASP A 196 -14.32 -9.90 -4.73
C ASP A 196 -13.28 -9.60 -3.63
N GLN A 197 -13.62 -9.92 -2.39
CA GLN A 197 -12.80 -9.65 -1.22
C GLN A 197 -11.51 -10.49 -1.10
N LYS A 198 -11.28 -11.46 -2.00
CA LYS A 198 -10.08 -12.30 -1.99
C LYS A 198 -8.90 -11.64 -2.71
N LEU A 199 -9.17 -10.59 -3.49
CA LEU A 199 -8.17 -9.77 -4.20
C LEU A 199 -7.17 -10.61 -5.00
N GLU A 200 -7.72 -11.42 -5.90
CA GLU A 200 -6.92 -12.42 -6.60
C GLU A 200 -6.20 -11.85 -7.84
N ILE A 201 -4.97 -12.34 -8.07
CA ILE A 201 -4.24 -12.25 -9.33
C ILE A 201 -3.90 -13.67 -9.82
N GLU A 202 -3.75 -13.86 -11.13
CA GLU A 202 -3.56 -15.20 -11.70
C GLU A 202 -2.20 -15.82 -11.37
N ASN A 203 -1.14 -15.01 -11.45
CA ASN A 203 0.26 -15.38 -11.25
C ASN A 203 1.11 -14.10 -11.09
N PHE A 204 2.43 -14.21 -11.19
CA PHE A 204 3.36 -13.08 -11.10
C PHE A 204 3.60 -12.32 -12.42
N ASN A 205 2.89 -12.62 -13.51
CA ASN A 205 2.80 -11.75 -14.68
C ASN A 205 1.79 -10.65 -14.34
N ILE A 206 2.33 -9.50 -13.98
CA ILE A 206 1.60 -8.44 -13.31
C ILE A 206 1.38 -7.28 -14.28
N ASP A 207 0.12 -6.91 -14.42
CA ASP A 207 -0.30 -5.59 -14.91
C ASP A 207 -0.56 -4.72 -13.67
N MET A 208 0.09 -3.56 -13.59
CA MET A 208 0.03 -2.69 -12.41
C MET A 208 -0.23 -1.24 -12.79
N ILE A 209 -1.19 -0.61 -12.11
CA ILE A 209 -1.38 0.84 -12.15
C ILE A 209 -0.59 1.44 -10.98
N PHE A 210 0.10 2.55 -11.21
CA PHE A 210 0.86 3.24 -10.18
C PHE A 210 0.84 4.76 -10.44
N GLN A 211 1.12 5.54 -9.40
CA GLN A 211 1.33 6.98 -9.56
C GLN A 211 2.82 7.32 -9.70
N SER A 212 3.14 8.27 -10.58
CA SER A 212 4.50 8.76 -10.76
C SER A 212 4.54 10.17 -11.35
N PHE A 213 5.74 10.73 -11.47
CA PHE A 213 6.06 11.97 -12.16
C PHE A 213 7.57 12.02 -12.46
N ASN A 214 8.03 12.96 -13.30
CA ASN A 214 9.45 13.21 -13.49
C ASN A 214 10.04 14.00 -12.30
N GLY A 215 10.60 13.29 -11.33
CA GLY A 215 11.17 13.88 -10.13
C GLY A 215 12.45 14.68 -10.34
N ALA A 216 13.16 14.48 -11.46
CA ALA A 216 14.35 15.28 -11.78
C ALA A 216 14.01 16.76 -12.07
N ALA A 217 12.75 17.04 -12.42
CA ALA A 217 12.26 18.40 -12.65
C ALA A 217 11.92 19.17 -11.35
N TRP A 218 12.00 18.53 -10.17
CA TRP A 218 11.48 19.09 -8.92
C TRP A 218 12.59 19.36 -7.89
N PRO A 219 12.60 20.58 -7.30
CA PRO A 219 13.63 20.98 -6.34
C PRO A 219 13.45 20.27 -5.01
N ASP A 220 14.47 20.29 -4.16
CA ASP A 220 14.40 19.69 -2.84
C ASP A 220 13.30 20.31 -1.94
N ASN A 221 12.94 21.57 -2.10
CA ASN A 221 11.92 22.20 -1.26
C ASN A 221 10.49 22.14 -1.84
N TYR A 222 10.16 21.12 -2.64
CA TYR A 222 8.82 20.95 -3.20
C TYR A 222 7.73 20.87 -2.11
N HIS A 223 6.52 21.34 -2.43
CA HIS A 223 5.32 21.08 -1.64
C HIS A 223 4.67 19.78 -2.12
N TYR A 224 4.51 18.80 -1.23
CA TYR A 224 4.02 17.45 -1.61
C TYR A 224 2.68 17.48 -2.35
N ASN A 225 1.74 18.31 -1.88
CA ASN A 225 0.40 18.41 -2.47
C ASN A 225 0.36 19.15 -3.82
N GLU A 226 1.49 19.72 -4.26
CA GLU A 226 1.63 20.39 -5.56
C GLU A 226 2.38 19.53 -6.58
N LEU A 227 2.83 18.33 -6.19
CA LEU A 227 3.50 17.40 -7.08
C LEU A 227 2.55 16.94 -8.19
N PRO A 228 3.03 16.82 -9.44
CA PRO A 228 2.20 16.57 -10.61
C PRO A 228 2.02 15.06 -10.79
N TRP A 229 1.42 14.40 -9.80
CA TRP A 229 1.19 12.96 -9.85
C TRP A 229 0.32 12.59 -11.05
N GLU A 230 0.80 11.63 -11.83
CA GLU A 230 0.12 11.05 -12.97
C GLU A 230 -0.07 9.54 -12.73
N LEU A 231 -1.13 8.97 -13.30
CA LEU A 231 -1.31 7.53 -13.32
C LEU A 231 -0.62 6.93 -14.55
N ALA A 232 0.11 5.85 -14.34
CA ALA A 232 0.74 5.05 -15.38
C ALA A 232 0.39 3.57 -15.21
N ILE A 233 0.52 2.80 -16.28
CA ILE A 233 0.38 1.35 -16.27
C ILE A 233 1.70 0.71 -16.72
N MET A 234 2.11 -0.36 -16.03
CA MET A 234 3.28 -1.16 -16.43
C MET A 234 2.96 -2.65 -16.42
N ARG A 235 3.81 -3.39 -17.14
CA ARG A 235 3.86 -4.85 -17.18
C ARG A 235 5.26 -5.33 -16.87
N ASN A 236 5.39 -6.51 -16.26
CA ASN A 236 6.69 -7.12 -15.96
C ASN A 236 7.06 -8.31 -16.87
N TYR A 237 6.37 -8.49 -18.00
CA TYR A 237 6.54 -9.61 -18.94
C TYR A 237 6.57 -9.16 -20.41
#